data_AF-A0A8X8BWB7-F1
#
_entry.id   AF-A0A8X8BWB7-F1
#
_cell.length_a   1.000
_cell.length_b   1.000
_cell.length_c   1.000
_cell.angle_alpha   90.00
_cell.angle_beta   90.00
_cell.angle_gamma   90.00
#
_symmetry.space_group_name_H-M   'P 1'
#
loop_
_entity.id
_entity.type
_entity.pdbx_description
1 polymer ?
#
loop_
_entity_poly.entity_id
_entity_poly.type
_entity_poly.pdbx_seq_one_letter_code
_entity_poly.pdbx_strand_id
1 'polypeptide(L)'
;MTEFPENLEDIKALYLRGTAIKEVSSSIQFLTRLCVLDMSGCSKLESLPEITVPMESLQHLYLSKTGIKEIPSSFKHMISLITLKLDGTPIKELPLSVKDMVCLEYLTLHGTPIKALPELPPSLRFLTTHDCASLETVISIINISSLWFRRDFTNCFKLDQKLLVAAMHLKIQSGQETPHGTIQIVLPGSQIPEWFGEKGIGSSLTIQLPSNCHQLKGIAFCLVFLLPLPSQDMPCEVDDDSYVHVYFDYLVKSKNGENDGGDEVVFASQERRALLYLLETCDSDHMFLHYELGLVNHLRKYSGNEVTFKFYHEVYNQGRKLGHEIRKPFKLKNCGVYLHFDENLLADTDLP
;
A
#
# COMPACT_ATOMS: atom_id res chain seq x y z
N MET A 1 -21.18 4.06 -28.11
CA MET A 1 -22.58 3.90 -28.54
C MET A 1 -23.15 5.29 -28.62
N THR A 2 -23.74 5.68 -29.74
CA THR A 2 -24.22 7.06 -29.95
C THR A 2 -25.43 7.37 -29.07
N GLU A 3 -26.28 6.38 -28.79
CA GLU A 3 -27.40 6.48 -27.85
C GLU A 3 -27.63 5.14 -27.12
N PHE A 4 -28.05 5.23 -25.86
CA PHE A 4 -28.59 4.09 -25.10
C PHE A 4 -30.07 3.91 -25.47
N PRO A 5 -30.54 2.69 -25.79
CA PRO A 5 -31.96 2.47 -26.08
C PRO A 5 -32.87 2.91 -24.92
N GLU A 6 -34.05 3.45 -25.24
CA GLU A 6 -35.01 3.99 -24.25
C GLU A 6 -35.46 2.96 -23.20
N ASN A 7 -35.38 1.67 -23.51
CA ASN A 7 -35.79 0.57 -22.62
C ASN A 7 -34.73 0.16 -21.57
N LEU A 8 -33.71 0.98 -21.31
CA LEU A 8 -32.64 0.65 -20.35
C LEU A 8 -32.83 1.24 -18.95
N GLU A 9 -34.00 1.83 -18.65
CA GLU A 9 -34.32 2.41 -17.33
C GLU A 9 -34.10 1.43 -16.17
N ASP A 10 -34.23 0.12 -16.42
CA ASP A 10 -34.08 -0.94 -15.42
C ASP A 10 -32.69 -1.58 -15.34
N ILE A 11 -31.73 -1.16 -16.17
CA ILE A 11 -30.39 -1.75 -16.15
C ILE A 11 -29.69 -1.41 -14.83
N LYS A 12 -29.24 -2.46 -14.14
CA LYS A 12 -28.41 -2.36 -12.93
C LYS A 12 -26.92 -2.49 -13.18
N ALA A 13 -26.52 -3.20 -14.22
CA ALA A 13 -25.11 -3.43 -14.53
C ALA A 13 -24.92 -3.47 -16.04
N LEU A 14 -23.92 -2.75 -16.52
CA LEU A 14 -23.55 -2.70 -17.92
C LEU A 14 -22.07 -3.02 -18.08
N TYR A 15 -21.78 -4.14 -18.76
CA TYR A 15 -20.43 -4.63 -19.02
C TYR A 15 -20.09 -4.48 -20.49
N LEU A 16 -19.17 -3.58 -20.80
CA LEU A 16 -18.68 -3.26 -22.14
C LEU A 16 -17.17 -3.56 -22.27
N ARG A 17 -16.62 -4.37 -21.36
CA ARG A 17 -15.18 -4.66 -21.27
C ARG A 17 -14.61 -5.11 -22.61
N GLY A 18 -13.51 -4.49 -23.03
CA GLY A 18 -12.76 -4.85 -24.24
C GLY A 18 -13.49 -4.58 -25.57
N THR A 19 -14.60 -3.84 -25.56
CA THR A 19 -15.34 -3.51 -26.78
C THR A 19 -14.68 -2.38 -27.56
N ALA A 20 -15.11 -2.17 -28.81
CA ALA A 20 -14.58 -1.12 -29.69
C ALA A 20 -15.22 0.27 -29.47
N ILE A 21 -15.84 0.50 -28.31
CA ILE A 21 -16.53 1.77 -28.00
C ILE A 21 -15.52 2.91 -27.97
N LYS A 22 -15.89 4.02 -28.62
CA LYS A 22 -15.09 5.25 -28.70
C LYS A 22 -15.63 6.37 -27.81
N GLU A 23 -16.93 6.34 -27.55
CA GLU A 23 -17.66 7.37 -26.82
C GLU A 23 -18.84 6.76 -26.08
N VAL A 24 -19.20 7.39 -24.97
CA VAL A 24 -20.37 7.09 -24.17
C VAL A 24 -21.33 8.25 -24.31
N SER A 25 -22.57 7.96 -24.72
CA SER A 25 -23.62 8.98 -24.83
C SER A 25 -23.89 9.62 -23.47
N SER A 26 -24.13 10.94 -23.46
CA SER A 26 -24.49 11.67 -22.24
C SER A 26 -25.78 11.16 -21.61
N SER A 27 -26.64 10.45 -22.36
CA SER A 27 -27.83 9.81 -21.82
C SER A 27 -27.56 8.73 -20.77
N ILE A 28 -26.31 8.29 -20.58
CA ILE A 28 -25.90 7.42 -19.46
C ILE A 28 -26.34 7.97 -18.10
N GLN A 29 -26.40 9.29 -17.96
CA GLN A 29 -26.81 9.97 -16.73
C GLN A 29 -28.28 9.74 -16.36
N PHE A 30 -29.11 9.27 -17.30
CA PHE A 30 -30.53 8.97 -17.09
C PHE A 30 -30.79 7.50 -16.73
N LEU A 31 -29.75 6.65 -16.69
CA LEU A 31 -29.88 5.27 -16.23
C LEU A 31 -29.94 5.22 -14.70
N THR A 32 -31.09 5.63 -14.14
CA THR A 32 -31.31 5.86 -12.71
C THR A 32 -31.13 4.63 -11.83
N ARG A 33 -31.13 3.42 -12.40
CA ARG A 33 -30.91 2.15 -11.67
C ARG A 33 -29.53 1.54 -11.88
N LEU A 34 -28.67 2.15 -12.69
CA LEU A 34 -27.36 1.62 -13.03
C LEU A 34 -26.42 1.71 -11.82
N CYS A 35 -25.99 0.57 -11.30
CA CYS A 35 -25.06 0.45 -10.18
C CYS A 35 -23.62 0.17 -10.63
N VAL A 36 -23.43 -0.55 -11.74
CA VAL A 36 -22.12 -0.95 -12.25
C VAL A 36 -21.97 -0.58 -13.72
N LEU A 37 -20.91 0.15 -14.05
CA LEU A 37 -20.49 0.41 -15.42
C LEU A 37 -19.04 -0.04 -15.60
N ASP A 38 -18.84 -1.13 -16.35
CA ASP A 38 -17.52 -1.64 -16.68
C ASP A 38 -17.19 -1.39 -18.15
N MET A 39 -16.22 -0.53 -18.40
CA MET A 39 -15.69 -0.23 -19.74
C MET A 39 -14.18 -0.52 -19.82
N SER A 40 -13.68 -1.38 -18.94
CA SER A 40 -12.26 -1.69 -18.88
C SER A 40 -11.77 -2.28 -20.21
N GLY A 41 -10.58 -1.93 -20.66
CA GLY A 41 -10.01 -2.43 -21.92
C GLY A 41 -10.63 -1.85 -23.20
N CYS A 42 -11.59 -0.92 -23.10
CA CYS A 42 -12.06 -0.14 -24.25
C CYS A 42 -10.99 0.88 -24.69
N SER A 43 -9.93 0.40 -25.33
CA SER A 43 -8.72 1.20 -25.65
C SER A 43 -8.96 2.40 -26.56
N LYS A 44 -10.11 2.45 -27.26
CA LYS A 44 -10.51 3.56 -28.13
C LYS A 44 -11.42 4.59 -27.45
N LEU A 45 -11.84 4.35 -26.20
CA LEU A 45 -12.63 5.30 -25.41
C LEU A 45 -11.69 6.38 -24.87
N GLU A 46 -11.74 7.57 -25.44
CA GLU A 46 -10.79 8.66 -25.11
C GLU A 46 -11.37 9.74 -24.18
N SER A 47 -12.70 9.81 -24.05
CA SER A 47 -13.38 10.80 -23.22
C SER A 47 -14.67 10.22 -22.62
N LEU A 48 -15.16 10.89 -21.58
CA LEU A 48 -16.46 10.61 -20.95
C LEU A 48 -17.35 11.85 -21.08
N PRO A 49 -18.67 11.69 -21.17
CA PRO A 49 -19.58 12.82 -21.26
C PRO A 49 -19.57 13.63 -19.95
N GLU A 50 -19.85 14.92 -20.06
CA GLU A 50 -20.17 15.74 -18.90
C GLU A 50 -21.49 15.25 -18.27
N ILE A 51 -21.49 15.08 -16.96
CA ILE A 51 -22.66 14.67 -16.19
C ILE A 51 -23.34 15.93 -15.65
N THR A 52 -24.55 16.23 -16.12
CA THR A 52 -25.26 17.45 -15.73
C THR A 52 -26.31 17.23 -14.63
N VAL A 53 -26.62 15.96 -14.33
CA VAL A 53 -27.59 15.57 -13.30
C VAL A 53 -26.96 14.60 -12.29
N PRO A 54 -27.37 14.61 -11.01
CA PRO A 54 -26.89 13.64 -10.04
C PRO A 54 -27.18 12.19 -10.45
N MET A 55 -26.15 11.35 -10.40
CA MET A 55 -26.28 9.90 -10.61
C MET A 55 -26.28 9.18 -9.26
N GLU A 56 -27.47 8.90 -8.74
CA GLU A 56 -27.66 8.41 -7.37
C GLU A 56 -27.44 6.89 -7.20
N SER A 57 -27.40 6.13 -8.28
CA SER A 57 -27.29 4.66 -8.21
C SER A 57 -25.91 4.11 -8.55
N LEU A 58 -25.09 4.84 -9.32
CA LEU A 58 -23.83 4.32 -9.84
C LEU A 58 -22.80 4.23 -8.72
N GLN A 59 -22.39 3.01 -8.38
CA GLN A 59 -21.47 2.71 -7.27
C GLN A 59 -20.10 2.28 -7.78
N HIS A 60 -20.04 1.62 -8.93
CA HIS A 60 -18.78 1.07 -9.46
C HIS A 60 -18.58 1.49 -10.91
N LEU A 61 -17.49 2.22 -11.17
CA LEU A 61 -17.07 2.65 -12.49
C LEU A 61 -15.67 2.12 -12.80
N TYR A 62 -15.57 1.24 -13.79
CA TYR A 62 -14.30 0.64 -14.20
C TYR A 62 -13.89 1.13 -15.59
N LEU A 63 -12.75 1.81 -15.65
CA LEU A 63 -12.21 2.48 -16.83
C LEU A 63 -10.75 2.07 -17.10
N SER A 64 -10.24 1.04 -16.42
CA SER A 64 -8.86 0.59 -16.57
C SER A 64 -8.56 0.19 -18.02
N LYS A 65 -7.34 0.44 -18.51
CA LYS A 65 -6.87 0.11 -19.86
C LYS A 65 -7.73 0.75 -20.98
N THR A 66 -8.32 1.93 -20.72
CA THR A 66 -8.99 2.78 -21.73
C THR A 66 -8.08 3.89 -22.24
N GLY A 67 -8.50 4.60 -23.29
CA GLY A 67 -7.79 5.76 -23.84
C GLY A 67 -8.07 7.08 -23.13
N ILE A 68 -8.74 7.07 -21.96
CA ILE A 68 -9.21 8.27 -21.27
C ILE A 68 -8.03 9.15 -20.81
N LYS A 69 -8.03 10.40 -21.26
CA LYS A 69 -6.96 11.37 -20.98
C LYS A 69 -7.29 12.32 -19.82
N GLU A 70 -8.57 12.53 -19.55
CA GLU A 70 -9.07 13.45 -18.54
C GLU A 70 -10.36 12.92 -17.91
N ILE A 71 -10.59 13.26 -16.65
CA ILE A 71 -11.86 13.00 -15.97
C ILE A 71 -12.62 14.32 -15.87
N PRO A 72 -13.87 14.39 -16.41
CA PRO A 72 -14.69 15.59 -16.33
C PRO A 72 -14.89 16.06 -14.89
N SER A 73 -14.86 17.38 -14.67
CA SER A 73 -15.09 17.95 -13.33
C SER A 73 -16.49 17.64 -12.77
N SER A 74 -17.44 17.33 -13.65
CA SER A 74 -18.80 16.89 -13.34
C SER A 74 -18.91 15.52 -12.68
N PHE A 75 -17.82 14.75 -12.57
CA PHE A 75 -17.85 13.44 -11.91
C PHE A 75 -18.21 13.51 -10.41
N LYS A 76 -18.10 14.70 -9.81
CA LYS A 76 -18.68 14.99 -8.49
C LYS A 76 -20.20 14.75 -8.40
N HIS A 77 -20.92 14.73 -9.52
CA HIS A 77 -22.35 14.42 -9.57
C HIS A 77 -22.64 12.91 -9.46
N MET A 78 -21.62 12.04 -9.54
CA MET A 78 -21.76 10.62 -9.22
C MET A 78 -21.73 10.43 -7.70
N ILE A 79 -22.75 10.94 -7.02
CA ILE A 79 -22.77 11.10 -5.55
C ILE A 79 -22.72 9.79 -4.76
N SER A 80 -23.03 8.67 -5.41
CA SER A 80 -23.00 7.33 -4.80
C SER A 80 -21.80 6.49 -5.24
N LEU A 81 -20.84 7.07 -5.97
CA LEU A 81 -19.71 6.31 -6.51
C LEU A 81 -18.77 5.87 -5.38
N ILE A 82 -18.63 4.56 -5.20
CA ILE A 82 -17.79 3.92 -4.18
C ILE A 82 -16.44 3.53 -4.77
N THR A 83 -16.42 3.08 -6.03
CA THR A 83 -15.20 2.58 -6.69
C THR A 83 -15.01 3.24 -8.05
N LEU A 84 -13.81 3.79 -8.26
CA LEU A 84 -13.33 4.30 -9.55
C LEU A 84 -12.00 3.63 -9.89
N LYS A 85 -11.95 2.89 -10.99
CA LYS A 85 -10.70 2.28 -11.49
C LYS A 85 -10.22 2.94 -12.78
N LEU A 86 -8.99 3.45 -12.79
CA LEU A 86 -8.38 4.18 -13.90
C LEU A 86 -7.01 3.61 -14.31
N ASP A 87 -6.70 2.38 -13.89
CA ASP A 87 -5.38 1.78 -14.10
C ASP A 87 -5.02 1.70 -15.59
N GLY A 88 -3.78 2.04 -15.95
CA GLY A 88 -3.28 1.97 -17.33
C GLY A 88 -3.98 2.93 -18.31
N THR A 89 -4.62 3.99 -17.81
CA THR A 89 -5.15 5.08 -18.65
C THR A 89 -4.08 6.16 -18.88
N PRO A 90 -4.13 6.92 -19.98
CA PRO A 90 -3.18 8.01 -20.26
C PRO A 90 -3.45 9.30 -19.45
N ILE A 91 -4.17 9.20 -18.33
CA ILE A 91 -4.54 10.34 -17.48
C ILE A 91 -3.31 10.98 -16.81
N LYS A 92 -3.20 12.31 -16.92
CA LYS A 92 -2.05 13.07 -16.38
C LYS A 92 -2.38 13.83 -15.09
N GLU A 93 -3.65 14.09 -14.86
CA GLU A 93 -4.16 14.83 -13.72
C GLU A 93 -5.61 14.39 -13.41
N LEU A 94 -5.98 14.49 -12.14
CA LEU A 94 -7.36 14.38 -11.70
C LEU A 94 -7.94 15.78 -11.52
N PRO A 95 -9.25 15.99 -11.80
CA PRO A 95 -9.88 17.28 -11.57
C PRO A 95 -9.89 17.62 -10.07
N LEU A 96 -9.81 18.91 -9.74
CA LEU A 96 -9.86 19.38 -8.34
C LEU A 96 -11.16 19.00 -7.62
N SER A 97 -12.24 18.72 -8.37
CA SER A 97 -13.53 18.28 -7.85
C SER A 97 -13.55 16.83 -7.38
N VAL A 98 -12.48 16.05 -7.56
CA VAL A 98 -12.42 14.66 -7.04
C VAL A 98 -12.61 14.62 -5.51
N LYS A 99 -12.18 15.67 -4.80
CA LYS A 99 -12.41 15.81 -3.35
C LYS A 99 -13.89 15.90 -2.95
N ASP A 100 -14.75 16.29 -3.89
CA ASP A 100 -16.19 16.41 -3.69
C ASP A 100 -16.93 15.07 -3.92
N MET A 101 -16.22 14.00 -4.33
CA MET A 101 -16.77 12.66 -4.49
C MET A 101 -16.91 11.96 -3.12
N VAL A 102 -17.86 12.43 -2.32
CA VAL A 102 -17.99 12.11 -0.89
C VAL A 102 -18.16 10.63 -0.55
N CYS A 103 -18.64 9.79 -1.47
CA CYS A 103 -18.79 8.34 -1.25
C CYS A 103 -17.63 7.51 -1.79
N LEU A 104 -16.62 8.12 -2.42
CA LEU A 104 -15.53 7.39 -3.07
C LEU A 104 -14.61 6.75 -2.02
N GLU A 105 -14.67 5.43 -1.91
CA GLU A 105 -13.83 4.66 -0.98
C GLU A 105 -12.61 4.02 -1.65
N TYR A 106 -12.69 3.71 -2.96
CA TYR A 106 -11.66 3.00 -3.71
C TYR A 106 -11.30 3.73 -5.01
N LEU A 107 -10.05 4.17 -5.12
CA LEU A 107 -9.49 4.81 -6.32
C LEU A 107 -8.23 4.06 -6.76
N THR A 108 -8.19 3.60 -8.01
CA THR A 108 -6.99 2.93 -8.56
C THR A 108 -6.46 3.68 -9.76
N LEU A 109 -5.15 3.94 -9.76
CA LEU A 109 -4.43 4.74 -10.76
C LEU A 109 -3.15 4.04 -11.22
N HIS A 110 -3.01 2.72 -11.02
CA HIS A 110 -1.81 1.98 -11.38
C HIS A 110 -1.38 2.27 -12.82
N GLY A 111 -0.08 2.44 -13.07
CA GLY A 111 0.44 2.55 -14.44
C GLY A 111 -0.06 3.77 -15.22
N THR A 112 -0.54 4.81 -14.53
CA THR A 112 -0.97 6.07 -15.16
C THR A 112 0.17 7.10 -15.20
N PRO A 113 0.25 7.97 -16.21
CA PRO A 113 1.26 9.04 -16.28
C PRO A 113 0.89 10.25 -15.40
N ILE A 114 0.16 10.04 -14.30
CA ILE A 114 -0.27 11.09 -13.38
C ILE A 114 0.95 11.74 -12.71
N LYS A 115 0.97 13.07 -12.67
CA LYS A 115 2.12 13.82 -12.10
C LYS A 115 1.95 14.19 -10.63
N ALA A 116 0.72 14.44 -10.22
CA ALA A 116 0.39 14.82 -8.86
C ALA A 116 -1.04 14.39 -8.53
N LEU A 117 -1.31 14.14 -7.25
CA LEU A 117 -2.65 13.91 -6.76
C LEU A 117 -3.23 15.23 -6.22
N PRO A 118 -4.44 15.66 -6.62
CA PRO A 118 -5.14 16.77 -5.96
C PRO A 118 -5.56 16.35 -4.54
N GLU A 119 -6.22 17.26 -3.81
CA GLU A 119 -6.97 16.86 -2.62
C GLU A 119 -7.95 15.72 -2.98
N LEU A 120 -7.94 14.65 -2.19
CA LEU A 120 -8.81 13.49 -2.38
C LEU A 120 -9.90 13.49 -1.29
N PRO A 121 -11.04 12.82 -1.53
CA PRO A 121 -12.14 12.81 -0.57
C PRO A 121 -11.73 12.10 0.73
N PRO A 122 -12.18 12.58 1.90
CA PRO A 122 -11.82 11.99 3.20
C PRO A 122 -12.41 10.59 3.41
N SER A 123 -13.41 10.20 2.61
CA SER A 123 -13.98 8.85 2.58
C SER A 123 -13.06 7.80 1.96
N LEU A 124 -12.00 8.22 1.25
CA LEU A 124 -11.12 7.29 0.55
C LEU A 124 -10.41 6.35 1.53
N ARG A 125 -10.57 5.04 1.32
CA ARG A 125 -9.98 3.98 2.15
C ARG A 125 -8.84 3.26 1.44
N PHE A 126 -8.90 3.24 0.11
CA PHE A 126 -7.94 2.53 -0.71
C PHE A 126 -7.52 3.38 -1.91
N LEU A 127 -6.21 3.52 -2.08
CA LEU A 127 -5.57 4.21 -3.20
C LEU A 127 -4.41 3.36 -3.70
N THR A 128 -4.39 3.04 -5.01
CA THR A 128 -3.23 2.40 -5.64
C THR A 128 -2.62 3.31 -6.69
N THR A 129 -1.30 3.42 -6.65
CA THR A 129 -0.51 4.33 -7.49
C THR A 129 0.84 3.73 -7.87
N HIS A 130 0.98 2.41 -7.87
CA HIS A 130 2.20 1.77 -8.36
C HIS A 130 2.31 1.92 -9.88
N ASP A 131 3.53 1.90 -10.40
CA ASP A 131 3.87 2.12 -11.82
C ASP A 131 3.51 3.51 -12.35
N CYS A 132 3.19 4.47 -11.48
CA CYS A 132 3.04 5.88 -11.85
C CYS A 132 4.41 6.56 -11.97
N ALA A 133 5.20 6.20 -12.97
CA ALA A 133 6.58 6.70 -13.17
C ALA A 133 6.70 8.24 -13.33
N SER A 134 5.58 8.92 -13.62
CA SER A 134 5.52 10.39 -13.71
C SER A 134 5.12 11.09 -12.42
N LEU A 135 4.74 10.35 -11.36
CA LEU A 135 4.25 10.92 -10.10
C LEU A 135 5.39 11.59 -9.34
N GLU A 136 5.24 12.89 -9.09
CA GLU A 136 6.26 13.73 -8.44
C GLU A 136 5.90 14.04 -6.98
N THR A 137 4.61 14.19 -6.65
CA THR A 137 4.18 14.58 -5.30
C THR A 137 2.85 13.97 -4.89
N VAL A 138 2.72 13.68 -3.60
CA VAL A 138 1.51 13.13 -2.96
C VAL A 138 1.24 13.78 -1.60
N ILE A 139 1.64 15.05 -1.42
CA ILE A 139 1.45 15.78 -0.14
C ILE A 139 -0.03 15.84 0.24
N SER A 140 -0.92 15.95 -0.76
CA SER A 140 -2.37 16.02 -0.60
C SER A 140 -2.98 14.84 0.18
N ILE A 141 -2.38 13.65 0.10
CA ILE A 141 -2.92 12.46 0.77
C ILE A 141 -2.30 12.22 2.16
N ILE A 142 -1.27 12.97 2.57
CA ILE A 142 -0.63 12.84 3.90
C ILE A 142 -1.66 13.00 5.03
N ASN A 143 -2.63 13.89 4.86
CA ASN A 143 -3.63 14.18 5.89
C ASN A 143 -4.81 13.19 5.92
N ILE A 144 -4.88 12.23 4.98
CA ILE A 144 -5.97 11.25 4.92
C ILE A 144 -5.60 10.06 5.80
N SER A 145 -6.12 10.06 7.03
CA SER A 145 -5.80 9.07 8.08
C SER A 145 -6.01 7.62 7.63
N SER A 146 -7.09 7.33 6.92
CA SER A 146 -7.43 5.98 6.40
C SER A 146 -6.35 5.42 5.46
N LEU A 147 -5.68 6.26 4.68
CA LEU A 147 -4.63 5.84 3.72
C LEU A 147 -3.27 5.57 4.38
N TRP A 148 -3.13 5.73 5.70
CA TRP A 148 -1.90 5.36 6.39
C TRP A 148 -1.74 3.86 6.62
N PHE A 149 -2.84 3.10 6.50
CA PHE A 149 -2.78 1.65 6.58
C PHE A 149 -1.83 1.04 5.53
N ARG A 150 -1.95 1.49 4.27
CA ARG A 150 -1.11 1.02 3.18
C ARG A 150 -0.97 2.06 2.07
N ARG A 151 0.27 2.30 1.63
CA ARG A 151 0.60 3.10 0.45
C ARG A 151 1.61 2.38 -0.42
N ASP A 152 1.31 2.29 -1.70
CA ASP A 152 2.14 1.59 -2.66
C ASP A 152 2.52 2.54 -3.79
N PHE A 153 3.80 2.91 -3.82
CA PHE A 153 4.42 3.74 -4.85
C PHE A 153 5.52 2.98 -5.58
N THR A 154 5.41 1.66 -5.66
CA THR A 154 6.32 0.84 -6.46
C THR A 154 6.48 1.44 -7.86
N ASN A 155 7.71 1.54 -8.34
CA ASN A 155 8.11 2.14 -9.62
C ASN A 155 7.73 3.63 -9.85
N CYS A 156 7.35 4.38 -8.80
CA CYS A 156 7.13 5.84 -8.88
C CYS A 156 8.44 6.64 -8.74
N PHE A 157 9.35 6.49 -9.70
CA PHE A 157 10.74 6.94 -9.57
C PHE A 157 10.95 8.47 -9.44
N LYS A 158 9.97 9.29 -9.85
CA LYS A 158 10.04 10.75 -9.72
C LYS A 158 9.50 11.29 -8.40
N LEU A 159 8.93 10.43 -7.57
CA LEU A 159 8.24 10.84 -6.35
C LEU A 159 9.22 11.48 -5.36
N ASP A 160 8.87 12.64 -4.79
CA ASP A 160 9.60 13.18 -3.65
C ASP A 160 9.26 12.37 -2.38
N GLN A 161 10.14 11.42 -2.10
CA GLN A 161 10.00 10.48 -0.99
C GLN A 161 10.32 11.11 0.37
N LYS A 162 11.11 12.19 0.40
CA LYS A 162 11.62 12.74 1.67
C LYS A 162 10.48 13.20 2.56
N LEU A 163 9.49 13.87 1.98
CA LEU A 163 8.31 14.36 2.68
C LEU A 163 7.44 13.20 3.21
N LEU A 164 7.27 12.13 2.45
CA LEU A 164 6.51 10.95 2.88
C LEU A 164 7.18 10.24 4.05
N VAL A 165 8.49 10.01 3.96
CA VAL A 165 9.27 9.35 5.01
C VAL A 165 9.30 10.20 6.28
N ALA A 166 9.46 11.52 6.15
CA ALA A 166 9.39 12.45 7.27
C ALA A 166 7.99 12.48 7.91
N ALA A 167 6.93 12.51 7.10
CA ALA A 167 5.55 12.48 7.58
C ALA A 167 5.24 11.17 8.32
N MET A 168 5.74 10.03 7.84
CA MET A 168 5.63 8.75 8.53
C MET A 168 6.27 8.81 9.92
N HIS A 169 7.51 9.32 10.00
CA HIS A 169 8.23 9.43 11.26
C HIS A 169 7.50 10.35 12.26
N LEU A 170 7.04 11.52 11.81
CA LEU A 170 6.23 12.43 12.64
C LEU A 170 4.94 11.77 13.14
N LYS A 171 4.27 10.99 12.29
CA LYS A 171 3.05 10.28 12.68
C LYS A 171 3.34 9.23 13.76
N ILE A 172 4.44 8.49 13.62
CA ILE A 172 4.90 7.54 14.64
C ILE A 172 5.15 8.27 15.97
N GLN A 173 5.96 9.34 15.96
CA GLN A 173 6.33 10.08 17.17
C GLN A 173 5.15 10.77 17.85
N SER A 174 4.20 11.32 17.08
CA SER A 174 3.02 11.99 17.64
C SER A 174 2.07 11.06 18.40
N GLY A 175 2.20 9.73 18.23
CA GLY A 175 1.30 8.75 18.84
C GLY A 175 -0.15 8.84 18.35
N GLN A 176 -0.40 9.54 17.23
CA GLN A 176 -1.71 9.57 16.59
C GLN A 176 -2.20 8.14 16.31
N GLU A 177 -3.50 7.91 16.49
CA GLU A 177 -4.09 6.61 16.16
C GLU A 177 -3.82 6.25 14.71
N THR A 178 -3.27 5.06 14.51
CA THR A 178 -3.04 4.47 13.19
C THR A 178 -4.16 3.48 12.91
N PRO A 179 -4.78 3.50 11.72
CA PRO A 179 -5.76 2.47 11.37
C PRO A 179 -5.14 1.08 11.54
N HIS A 180 -5.82 0.21 12.30
CA HIS A 180 -5.37 -1.16 12.58
C HIS A 180 -4.01 -1.29 13.31
N GLY A 181 -3.48 -0.21 13.89
CA GLY A 181 -2.20 -0.25 14.61
C GLY A 181 -0.98 -0.50 13.73
N THR A 182 -1.07 -0.17 12.43
CA THR A 182 0.03 -0.36 11.48
C THR A 182 0.12 0.77 10.45
N ILE A 183 1.34 0.99 9.96
CA ILE A 183 1.63 1.84 8.80
C ILE A 183 2.48 1.04 7.83
N GLN A 184 2.15 1.10 6.54
CA GLN A 184 2.91 0.46 5.46
C GLN A 184 3.12 1.42 4.30
N ILE A 185 4.36 1.56 3.85
CA ILE A 185 4.72 2.33 2.65
C ILE A 185 5.76 1.55 1.83
N VAL A 186 5.50 1.39 0.53
CA VAL A 186 6.50 0.93 -0.44
C VAL A 186 6.92 2.10 -1.31
N LEU A 187 8.24 2.30 -1.46
CA LEU A 187 8.85 3.40 -2.23
C LEU A 187 10.00 2.84 -3.09
N PRO A 188 10.29 3.42 -4.26
CA PRO A 188 11.54 3.13 -4.97
C PRO A 188 12.75 3.61 -4.16
N GLY A 189 13.86 2.89 -4.17
CA GLY A 189 15.07 3.33 -3.49
C GLY A 189 15.80 2.22 -2.75
N SER A 190 17.05 2.51 -2.40
CA SER A 190 17.99 1.53 -1.85
C SER A 190 18.54 1.88 -0.47
N GLN A 191 18.12 3.01 0.11
CA GLN A 191 18.68 3.55 1.33
C GLN A 191 17.68 3.48 2.48
N ILE A 192 18.12 2.90 3.61
CA ILE A 192 17.35 2.92 4.85
C ILE A 192 17.36 4.36 5.40
N PRO A 193 16.20 4.92 5.81
CA PRO A 193 16.13 6.28 6.34
C PRO A 193 17.04 6.48 7.56
N GLU A 194 17.52 7.71 7.73
CA GLU A 194 18.50 8.03 8.78
C GLU A 194 18.00 7.76 10.19
N TRP A 195 16.70 7.93 10.45
CA TRP A 195 16.07 7.74 11.76
C TRP A 195 15.98 6.28 12.22
N PHE A 196 16.32 5.30 11.37
CA PHE A 196 16.51 3.92 11.83
C PHE A 196 17.81 3.80 12.62
N GLY A 197 17.71 3.39 13.89
CA GLY A 197 18.87 3.25 14.77
C GLY A 197 19.76 2.06 14.41
N GLU A 198 19.14 0.91 14.14
CA GLU A 198 19.86 -0.34 13.87
C GLU A 198 19.72 -0.73 12.39
N LYS A 199 20.84 -1.05 11.73
CA LYS A 199 20.90 -1.37 10.29
C LYS A 199 21.80 -2.57 10.05
N GLY A 200 21.45 -3.39 9.06
CA GLY A 200 22.25 -4.55 8.67
C GLY A 200 22.06 -4.91 7.20
N ILE A 201 22.91 -5.82 6.74
CA ILE A 201 22.94 -6.34 5.38
C ILE A 201 22.25 -7.69 5.35
N GLY A 202 21.47 -7.96 4.29
CA GLY A 202 20.80 -9.23 4.11
C GLY A 202 19.44 -9.30 4.80
N SER A 203 19.01 -10.53 5.09
CA SER A 203 17.66 -10.85 5.57
C SER A 203 17.57 -11.16 7.05
N SER A 204 18.58 -10.77 7.82
CA SER A 204 18.60 -10.95 9.26
C SER A 204 19.28 -9.77 9.93
N LEU A 205 18.73 -9.31 11.05
CA LEU A 205 19.33 -8.26 11.88
C LEU A 205 19.27 -8.67 13.35
N THR A 206 20.44 -8.69 14.00
CA THR A 206 20.55 -8.91 15.44
C THR A 206 20.72 -7.56 16.12
N ILE A 207 19.89 -7.27 17.11
CA ILE A 207 19.96 -6.06 17.91
C ILE A 207 19.99 -6.41 19.40
N GLN A 208 20.63 -5.55 20.18
CA GLN A 208 20.57 -5.61 21.63
C GLN A 208 19.37 -4.77 22.10
N LEU A 209 18.36 -5.41 22.68
CA LEU A 209 17.20 -4.67 23.21
C LEU A 209 17.64 -3.81 24.41
N PRO A 210 17.17 -2.55 24.50
CA PRO A 210 17.37 -1.71 25.67
C PRO A 210 16.76 -2.34 26.95
N SER A 211 17.23 -1.91 28.12
CA SER A 211 16.69 -2.35 29.40
C SER A 211 15.30 -1.77 29.70
N ASN A 212 14.94 -0.66 29.06
CA ASN A 212 13.66 0.04 29.25
C ASN A 212 12.57 -0.38 28.25
N CYS A 213 12.55 -1.62 27.74
CA CYS A 213 11.51 -2.03 26.78
C CYS A 213 10.08 -1.96 27.33
N HIS A 214 9.88 -1.84 28.65
CA HIS A 214 8.55 -1.52 29.23
C HIS A 214 7.94 -0.22 28.65
N GLN A 215 8.77 0.74 28.21
CA GLN A 215 8.35 1.99 27.54
C GLN A 215 8.18 1.86 26.02
N LEU A 216 8.49 0.69 25.42
CA LEU A 216 8.35 0.47 23.98
C LEU A 216 6.89 0.67 23.58
N LYS A 217 6.63 1.54 22.62
CA LYS A 217 5.29 1.83 22.06
C LYS A 217 5.06 1.15 20.72
N GLY A 218 6.10 0.97 19.93
CA GLY A 218 6.02 0.39 18.60
C GLY A 218 7.38 -0.01 18.05
N ILE A 219 7.36 -0.69 16.92
CA ILE A 219 8.56 -1.07 16.17
C ILE A 219 8.33 -0.75 14.70
N ALA A 220 9.36 -0.23 14.04
CA ALA A 220 9.39 -0.09 12.60
C ALA A 220 10.49 -0.94 11.97
N PHE A 221 10.19 -1.48 10.80
CA PHE A 221 11.13 -2.17 9.93
C PHE A 221 11.31 -1.38 8.63
N CYS A 222 12.53 -1.35 8.13
CA CYS A 222 12.84 -0.93 6.77
C CYS A 222 13.52 -2.08 6.04
N LEU A 223 12.93 -2.55 4.95
CA LEU A 223 13.49 -3.62 4.13
C LEU A 223 13.83 -3.06 2.75
N VAL A 224 15.08 -3.21 2.34
CA VAL A 224 15.54 -2.85 0.99
C VAL A 224 15.66 -4.12 0.18
N PHE A 225 14.93 -4.18 -0.91
CA PHE A 225 14.84 -5.36 -1.77
C PHE A 225 14.90 -5.00 -3.24
N LEU A 226 15.35 -5.98 -4.02
CA LEU A 226 15.05 -6.05 -5.44
C LEU A 226 14.17 -7.29 -5.61
N LEU A 227 12.90 -7.10 -5.97
CA LEU A 227 12.09 -8.22 -6.43
C LEU A 227 12.45 -8.44 -7.90
N PRO A 228 13.15 -9.53 -8.23
CA PRO A 228 13.40 -9.81 -9.63
C PRO A 228 12.07 -9.99 -10.36
N LEU A 229 12.04 -9.57 -11.63
CA LEU A 229 11.08 -10.06 -12.62
C LEU A 229 10.86 -11.56 -12.39
N PRO A 230 9.63 -12.11 -12.49
CA PRO A 230 9.42 -13.55 -12.45
C PRO A 230 10.36 -14.18 -13.50
N SER A 231 11.46 -14.73 -13.01
CA SER A 231 12.50 -15.32 -13.86
C SER A 231 12.09 -16.74 -14.20
N GLN A 232 12.71 -17.27 -15.25
CA GLN A 232 12.40 -18.51 -16.00
C GLN A 232 12.23 -19.82 -15.19
N ASP A 233 12.27 -19.80 -13.86
CA ASP A 233 11.99 -20.94 -12.96
C ASP A 233 10.53 -20.97 -12.44
N MET A 234 9.65 -20.09 -12.91
CA MET A 234 8.21 -20.11 -12.61
C MET A 234 7.44 -20.91 -13.69
N PRO A 235 6.81 -22.06 -13.38
CA PRO A 235 6.25 -22.96 -14.40
C PRO A 235 4.97 -22.48 -15.08
N CYS A 236 4.49 -21.26 -14.84
CA CYS A 236 3.18 -20.83 -15.34
C CYS A 236 3.20 -19.36 -15.74
N GLU A 237 2.51 -19.07 -16.84
CA GLU A 237 2.13 -17.73 -17.28
C GLU A 237 1.59 -16.96 -16.06
N VAL A 238 2.31 -15.91 -15.65
CA VAL A 238 1.97 -15.10 -14.49
C VAL A 238 0.84 -14.18 -14.93
N ASP A 239 -0.38 -14.45 -14.48
CA ASP A 239 -1.49 -13.49 -14.57
C ASP A 239 -1.16 -12.22 -13.74
N ASP A 240 -1.72 -11.07 -14.14
CA ASP A 240 -1.61 -9.74 -13.50
C ASP A 240 -1.92 -9.75 -11.97
N ASP A 241 -2.48 -10.82 -11.40
CA ASP A 241 -2.92 -10.93 -9.99
C ASP A 241 -1.94 -11.69 -9.06
N SER A 242 -0.69 -11.92 -9.48
CA SER A 242 0.32 -12.56 -8.64
C SER A 242 0.98 -11.58 -7.67
N TYR A 243 1.15 -11.98 -6.40
CA TYR A 243 1.71 -11.11 -5.37
C TYR A 243 2.67 -11.82 -4.42
N VAL A 244 3.60 -11.03 -3.86
CA VAL A 244 4.56 -11.48 -2.86
C VAL A 244 4.13 -11.05 -1.47
N HIS A 245 4.05 -12.00 -0.56
CA HIS A 245 3.92 -11.74 0.87
C HIS A 245 5.28 -11.72 1.54
N VAL A 246 5.54 -10.69 2.34
CA VAL A 246 6.74 -10.57 3.16
C VAL A 246 6.40 -10.91 4.60
N TYR A 247 7.21 -11.75 5.23
CA TYR A 247 7.05 -12.19 6.61
C TYR A 247 8.34 -11.93 7.38
N PHE A 248 8.24 -11.93 8.70
CA PHE A 248 9.41 -11.99 9.56
C PHE A 248 9.17 -12.94 10.74
N ASP A 249 10.26 -13.52 11.22
CA ASP A 249 10.33 -14.22 12.52
C ASP A 249 11.35 -13.48 13.40
N TYR A 250 11.32 -13.71 14.70
CA TYR A 250 12.37 -13.25 15.60
C TYR A 250 12.80 -14.35 16.57
N LEU A 251 14.09 -14.34 16.91
CA LEU A 251 14.71 -15.25 17.85
C LEU A 251 15.31 -14.45 18.98
N VAL A 252 15.10 -14.88 20.22
CA VAL A 252 15.68 -14.23 21.39
C VAL A 252 16.81 -15.10 21.94
N LYS A 253 17.98 -14.48 22.16
CA LYS A 253 19.08 -15.09 22.91
C LYS A 253 19.06 -14.54 24.34
N SER A 254 18.66 -15.38 25.29
CA SER A 254 18.65 -15.02 26.72
C SER A 254 20.07 -15.00 27.28
N LYS A 255 20.38 -14.03 28.15
CA LYS A 255 21.67 -13.94 28.85
C LYS A 255 21.75 -14.81 30.11
N ASN A 256 20.73 -15.60 30.44
CA ASN A 256 20.71 -16.39 31.67
C ASN A 256 21.67 -17.58 31.59
N GLY A 257 22.93 -17.33 31.92
CA GLY A 257 23.81 -18.32 32.50
C GLY A 257 23.40 -18.53 33.96
N GLU A 258 22.77 -19.67 34.23
CA GLU A 258 23.07 -20.55 35.37
C GLU A 258 22.28 -21.86 35.21
N ASN A 259 23.02 -22.92 34.89
CA ASN A 259 22.66 -24.36 34.93
C ASN A 259 21.53 -24.85 34.01
N ASP A 260 21.84 -25.10 32.73
CA ASP A 260 22.15 -26.44 32.19
C ASP A 260 22.18 -26.38 30.64
N GLY A 261 23.38 -26.42 30.04
CA GLY A 261 23.59 -27.02 28.71
C GLY A 261 22.96 -26.43 27.43
N GLY A 262 22.31 -25.26 27.39
CA GLY A 262 21.88 -24.70 26.10
C GLY A 262 21.45 -23.25 26.14
N ASP A 263 21.97 -22.43 25.22
CA ASP A 263 21.37 -21.15 24.81
C ASP A 263 19.89 -21.44 24.47
N GLU A 264 18.95 -21.11 25.36
CA GLU A 264 17.53 -21.35 25.12
C GLU A 264 17.06 -20.33 24.06
N VAL A 265 17.16 -20.72 22.78
CA VAL A 265 16.62 -19.96 21.66
C VAL A 265 15.11 -20.05 21.74
N VAL A 266 14.48 -19.07 22.39
CA VAL A 266 13.03 -18.96 22.41
C VAL A 266 12.59 -18.51 21.01
N PHE A 267 12.09 -19.47 20.22
CA PHE A 267 11.46 -19.19 18.95
C PHE A 267 10.09 -18.55 19.22
N ALA A 268 9.98 -17.25 18.98
CA ALA A 268 8.75 -16.53 19.19
C ALA A 268 8.22 -16.03 17.84
N SER A 269 7.59 -16.91 17.05
CA SER A 269 6.55 -16.49 16.10
C SER A 269 5.76 -17.69 15.56
N GLN A 270 4.57 -17.94 16.13
CA GLN A 270 3.50 -18.70 15.46
C GLN A 270 2.45 -17.77 14.82
N GLU A 271 2.59 -16.45 14.98
CA GLU A 271 1.66 -15.46 14.42
C GLU A 271 2.16 -14.97 13.06
N ARG A 272 1.45 -15.38 12.01
CA ARG A 272 1.68 -14.91 10.63
C ARG A 272 1.40 -13.40 10.55
N ARG A 273 2.43 -12.56 10.56
CA ARG A 273 2.28 -11.13 10.23
C ARG A 273 2.84 -10.89 8.85
N ALA A 274 1.93 -10.75 7.89
CA ALA A 274 2.26 -10.31 6.55
C ALA A 274 2.55 -8.82 6.61
N LEU A 275 3.80 -8.47 6.34
CA LEU A 275 4.29 -7.11 6.23
C LEU A 275 3.77 -6.43 4.96
N LEU A 276 3.48 -7.18 3.90
CA LEU A 276 3.11 -6.64 2.60
C LEU A 276 2.22 -7.61 1.83
N TYR A 277 1.14 -7.09 1.23
CA TYR A 277 0.06 -7.90 0.66
C TYR A 277 0.01 -7.93 -0.87
N LEU A 278 0.57 -6.94 -1.58
CA LEU A 278 0.79 -7.04 -3.03
C LEU A 278 2.11 -6.37 -3.40
N LEU A 279 2.93 -7.07 -4.15
CA LEU A 279 4.12 -6.54 -4.79
C LEU A 279 4.17 -7.15 -6.18
N GLU A 280 4.07 -6.28 -7.17
CA GLU A 280 4.36 -6.60 -8.56
C GLU A 280 5.88 -6.50 -8.80
N THR A 281 6.30 -6.58 -10.06
CA THR A 281 7.72 -6.50 -10.43
C THR A 281 8.32 -5.15 -10.09
N CYS A 282 9.50 -5.16 -9.47
CA CYS A 282 10.27 -3.95 -9.20
C CYS A 282 11.33 -3.75 -10.28
N ASP A 283 11.35 -2.58 -10.93
CA ASP A 283 12.37 -2.31 -11.95
C ASP A 283 13.75 -1.97 -11.35
N SER A 284 13.77 -1.63 -10.06
CA SER A 284 14.99 -1.32 -9.30
C SER A 284 14.85 -1.72 -7.84
N ASP A 285 15.86 -1.35 -7.03
CA ASP A 285 15.73 -1.44 -5.57
C ASP A 285 14.53 -0.64 -5.08
N HIS A 286 13.79 -1.24 -4.16
CA HIS A 286 12.66 -0.67 -3.46
C HIS A 286 12.86 -0.81 -1.96
N MET A 287 12.27 0.14 -1.25
CA MET A 287 12.24 0.22 0.19
C MET A 287 10.81 -0.01 0.68
N PHE A 288 10.67 -0.93 1.61
CA PHE A 288 9.43 -1.13 2.34
C PHE A 288 9.60 -0.66 3.78
N LEU A 289 8.76 0.29 4.18
CA LEU A 289 8.67 0.83 5.53
C LEU A 289 7.41 0.29 6.21
N HIS A 290 7.61 -0.35 7.34
CA HIS A 290 6.54 -0.88 8.19
C HIS A 290 6.64 -0.30 9.58
N TYR A 291 5.52 0.04 10.18
CA TYR A 291 5.41 0.26 11.62
C TYR A 291 4.26 -0.58 12.16
N GLU A 292 4.46 -1.19 13.33
CA GLU A 292 3.44 -1.98 13.99
C GLU A 292 3.52 -1.91 15.52
N LEU A 293 2.37 -2.15 16.15
CA LEU A 293 2.21 -2.20 17.60
C LEU A 293 2.15 -3.63 18.16
N GLY A 294 1.83 -4.62 17.33
CA GLY A 294 1.45 -5.95 17.81
C GLY A 294 2.62 -6.71 18.48
N LEU A 295 3.87 -6.41 18.12
CA LEU A 295 5.06 -7.09 18.66
C LEU A 295 5.47 -6.57 20.03
N VAL A 296 5.02 -5.37 20.37
CA VAL A 296 5.50 -4.59 21.51
C VAL A 296 5.37 -5.36 22.82
N ASN A 297 4.21 -5.98 23.04
CA ASN A 297 3.94 -6.77 24.26
C ASN A 297 4.81 -8.02 24.39
N HIS A 298 5.26 -8.58 23.27
CA HIS A 298 6.17 -9.73 23.28
C HIS A 298 7.61 -9.27 23.55
N LEU A 299 8.08 -8.25 22.84
CA LEU A 299 9.46 -7.75 22.97
C LEU A 299 9.75 -7.14 24.35
N ARG A 300 8.75 -6.53 24.99
CA ARG A 300 8.82 -6.03 26.39
C ARG A 300 9.40 -7.05 27.38
N LYS A 301 9.08 -8.34 27.21
CA LYS A 301 9.51 -9.43 28.10
C LYS A 301 10.99 -9.75 27.99
N TYR A 302 11.64 -9.32 26.93
CA TYR A 302 13.03 -9.62 26.60
C TYR A 302 13.92 -8.38 26.69
N SER A 303 13.54 -7.41 27.54
CA SER A 303 14.34 -6.23 27.87
C SER A 303 15.77 -6.65 28.21
N GLY A 304 16.78 -6.04 27.57
CA GLY A 304 18.19 -6.36 27.82
C GLY A 304 18.71 -7.64 27.16
N ASN A 305 17.88 -8.39 26.43
CA ASN A 305 18.32 -9.57 25.66
C ASN A 305 18.70 -9.20 24.22
N GLU A 306 19.47 -10.07 23.59
CA GLU A 306 19.75 -9.99 22.17
C GLU A 306 18.60 -10.61 21.38
N VAL A 307 18.14 -9.92 20.33
CA VAL A 307 17.04 -10.37 19.47
C VAL A 307 17.48 -10.32 18.01
N THR A 308 17.32 -11.44 17.32
CA THR A 308 17.56 -11.58 15.89
C THR A 308 16.25 -11.62 15.12
N PHE A 309 15.98 -10.60 14.32
CA PHE A 309 14.90 -10.58 13.34
C PHE A 309 15.35 -11.26 12.05
N LYS A 310 14.50 -12.11 11.46
CA LYS A 310 14.73 -12.78 10.17
C LYS A 310 13.57 -12.53 9.23
N PHE A 311 13.85 -12.20 7.97
CA PHE A 311 12.85 -11.80 6.98
C PHE A 311 12.73 -12.82 5.84
N TYR A 312 11.50 -13.13 5.45
CA TYR A 312 11.16 -14.17 4.48
C TYR A 312 10.12 -13.67 3.47
N HIS A 313 10.01 -14.36 2.34
CA HIS A 313 8.90 -14.19 1.40
C HIS A 313 8.19 -15.50 1.07
N GLU A 314 6.92 -15.36 0.69
CA GLU A 314 6.12 -16.39 0.05
C GLU A 314 5.40 -15.80 -1.17
N VAL A 315 5.34 -16.56 -2.26
CA VAL A 315 4.68 -16.13 -3.51
C VAL A 315 3.31 -16.77 -3.60
N TYR A 316 2.31 -15.95 -3.95
CA TYR A 316 0.92 -16.38 -4.14
C TYR A 316 0.46 -16.04 -5.57
N ASN A 317 -0.38 -16.91 -6.12
CA ASN A 317 -1.12 -16.69 -7.37
C ASN A 317 -2.59 -17.02 -7.12
N GLN A 318 -3.50 -16.06 -7.35
CA GLN A 318 -4.95 -16.21 -7.12
C GLN A 318 -5.28 -16.79 -5.73
N GLY A 319 -4.57 -16.35 -4.69
CA GLY A 319 -4.74 -16.83 -3.32
C GLY A 319 -4.17 -18.23 -3.04
N ARG A 320 -3.58 -18.90 -4.03
CA ARG A 320 -2.88 -20.17 -3.86
C ARG A 320 -1.38 -19.94 -3.74
N LYS A 321 -0.78 -20.54 -2.72
CA LYS A 321 0.66 -20.54 -2.52
C LYS A 321 1.36 -21.30 -3.64
N LEU A 322 2.39 -20.71 -4.25
CA LEU A 322 3.24 -21.41 -5.23
C LEU A 322 4.45 -22.08 -4.53
N GLY A 323 4.65 -23.37 -4.81
CA GLY A 323 5.84 -24.13 -4.41
C GLY A 323 5.70 -25.00 -3.15
N HIS A 324 6.62 -25.96 -3.01
CA HIS A 324 6.69 -26.91 -1.88
C HIS A 324 7.42 -26.37 -0.64
N GLU A 325 8.34 -25.40 -0.81
CA GLU A 325 9.01 -24.74 0.32
C GLU A 325 8.12 -23.62 0.89
N ILE A 326 7.82 -23.71 2.19
CA ILE A 326 6.85 -22.81 2.83
C ILE A 326 7.42 -21.39 2.94
N ARG A 327 8.72 -21.20 3.19
CA ARG A 327 9.34 -19.88 3.33
C ARG A 327 10.71 -19.88 2.69
N LYS A 328 10.94 -18.95 1.77
CA LYS A 328 12.28 -18.70 1.24
C LYS A 328 12.85 -17.44 1.91
N PRO A 329 14.12 -17.45 2.35
CA PRO A 329 14.77 -16.24 2.83
C PRO A 329 14.61 -15.15 1.78
N PHE A 330 14.13 -13.99 2.21
CA PHE A 330 14.00 -12.87 1.31
C PHE A 330 15.43 -12.49 0.87
N LYS A 331 15.71 -12.34 -0.43
CA LYS A 331 17.01 -11.81 -0.88
C LYS A 331 17.05 -10.30 -0.67
N LEU A 332 17.06 -9.89 0.60
CA LEU A 332 17.17 -8.49 0.99
C LEU A 332 18.59 -8.00 0.80
N LYS A 333 18.72 -6.75 0.37
CA LYS A 333 20.01 -6.07 0.32
C LYS A 333 20.34 -5.54 1.72
N ASN A 334 19.41 -4.82 2.32
CA ASN A 334 19.57 -4.22 3.64
C ASN A 334 18.27 -4.34 4.44
N CYS A 335 18.38 -4.37 5.76
CA CYS A 335 17.27 -4.28 6.68
C CYS A 335 17.60 -3.34 7.83
N GLY A 336 16.59 -2.64 8.35
CA GLY A 336 16.73 -1.74 9.50
C GLY A 336 15.60 -1.93 10.50
N VAL A 337 15.90 -1.67 11.77
CA VAL A 337 14.95 -1.69 12.88
C VAL A 337 14.99 -0.36 13.61
N TYR A 338 13.80 0.16 13.91
CA TYR A 338 13.60 1.33 14.76
C TYR A 338 12.67 0.95 15.91
N LEU A 339 13.13 1.21 17.13
CA LEU A 339 12.36 1.00 18.35
C LEU A 339 11.75 2.35 18.78
N HIS A 340 10.43 2.43 18.80
CA HIS A 340 9.71 3.63 19.22
C HIS A 340 9.38 3.55 20.71
N PHE A 341 9.92 4.47 21.51
CA PHE A 341 9.69 4.56 22.96
C PHE A 341 8.83 5.78 23.31
N ASP A 342 8.23 5.78 24.49
CA ASP A 342 7.62 7.00 25.04
C ASP A 342 8.69 8.02 25.45
N GLU A 343 8.80 9.13 24.72
CA GLU A 343 9.75 10.21 25.08
C GLU A 343 9.25 11.08 26.25
N ASN A 344 7.99 10.92 26.71
CA ASN A 344 7.40 11.74 27.77
C ASN A 344 7.73 11.35 29.23
N LEU A 345 8.77 10.54 29.48
CA LEU A 345 9.21 10.19 30.85
C LEU A 345 10.73 10.26 31.07
N LEU A 346 11.48 10.93 30.19
CA LEU A 346 12.89 11.26 30.44
C LEU A 346 13.04 12.62 31.12
N ALA A 347 12.56 12.73 32.36
CA ALA A 347 12.92 13.82 33.28
C ALA A 347 12.69 13.47 34.76
N ASP A 348 12.85 12.21 35.16
CA ASP A 348 12.90 11.85 36.59
C ASP A 348 13.83 10.66 36.81
N THR A 349 15.14 10.93 36.73
CA THR A 349 16.16 10.18 37.47
C THR A 349 17.37 11.11 37.72
N ASP A 350 17.46 11.56 38.97
CA ASP A 350 18.67 11.72 39.77
C ASP A 350 19.72 12.76 39.35
N LEU A 351 19.59 13.97 39.92
CA LEU A 351 20.75 14.76 40.32
C LEU A 351 21.20 14.28 41.73
N PRO A 352 22.51 14.17 41.99
CA PRO A 352 23.05 13.73 43.29
C PRO A 352 22.74 14.67 44.45
#